data_AF-A0A5N9C5J0-F1
#
_entry.id   AF-A0A5N9C5J0-F1
#
_cell.length_a   1.000
_cell.length_b   1.000
_cell.length_c   1.000
_cell.angle_alpha   90.00
_cell.angle_beta   90.00
_cell.angle_gamma   90.00
#
_symmetry.space_group_name_H-M   'P 1'
#
loop_
_entity.id
_entity.type
_entity.pdbx_description
1 polymer ?
#
loop_
_entity_poly.entity_id
_entity_poly.type
_entity_poly.pdbx_seq_one_letter_code
_entity_poly.pdbx_strand_id
1 'polypeptide(L)'
;MDFLNYKLRKFNQVILFLVFISIIYFFMISCGSSGAVGSSMKGEIIEPVIKLVTAGGQSGLSRSGLEKTLELSLWDSYETTLLQNKGTWGNAPPTKDEFCVVSGVNSGFPIGTQVYIMEEATCLWVLHKHVGKNSRYNLSLTKVKSVETGQVGWTWSKSVKITE
;
A
#
# COMPACT_ATOMS: atom_id res chain seq x y z
N MET A 1 42.10 25.07 -47.65
CA MET A 1 41.51 25.52 -46.37
C MET A 1 40.62 24.44 -45.71
N ASP A 2 40.52 23.25 -46.30
CA ASP A 2 39.52 22.25 -45.92
C ASP A 2 39.97 21.29 -44.80
N PHE A 3 41.28 21.14 -44.61
CA PHE A 3 41.84 20.23 -43.60
C PHE A 3 41.68 20.73 -42.15
N LEU A 4 41.76 22.06 -41.96
CA LEU A 4 41.52 22.70 -40.65
C LEU A 4 40.05 22.61 -40.22
N ASN A 5 39.12 22.80 -41.17
CA ASN A 5 37.69 22.67 -40.92
C ASN A 5 37.27 21.24 -40.58
N TYR A 6 37.90 20.22 -41.18
CA TYR A 6 37.65 18.81 -40.84
C TYR A 6 38.12 18.45 -39.42
N LYS A 7 39.32 18.92 -39.02
CA LYS A 7 39.83 18.72 -37.65
C LYS A 7 38.99 19.45 -36.60
N LEU A 8 38.58 20.70 -36.86
CA LEU A 8 37.70 21.47 -35.97
C LEU A 8 36.31 20.81 -35.83
N ARG A 9 35.75 20.28 -36.92
CA ARG A 9 34.46 19.57 -36.89
C ARG A 9 34.53 18.26 -36.12
N LYS A 10 35.61 17.48 -36.27
CA LYS A 10 35.85 16.26 -35.46
C LYS A 10 36.11 16.58 -33.99
N PHE A 11 36.88 17.63 -33.70
CA PHE A 11 37.15 18.05 -32.32
C PHE A 11 35.86 18.52 -31.62
N ASN A 12 35.03 19.30 -32.31
CA ASN A 12 33.73 19.73 -31.80
C ASN A 12 32.75 18.55 -31.63
N GLN A 13 32.79 17.56 -32.53
CA GLN A 13 31.96 16.34 -32.41
C GLN A 13 32.39 15.46 -31.22
N VAL A 14 33.69 15.35 -30.94
CA VAL A 14 34.21 14.63 -29.76
C VAL A 14 33.84 15.35 -28.46
N ILE A 15 33.95 16.68 -28.43
CA ILE A 15 33.52 17.49 -27.27
C ILE A 15 32.03 17.33 -27.02
N LEU A 16 31.19 17.39 -28.06
CA LEU A 16 29.75 17.20 -27.93
C LEU A 16 29.39 15.82 -27.36
N PHE A 17 30.12 14.78 -27.77
CA PHE A 17 29.93 13.41 -27.29
C PHE A 17 30.34 13.27 -25.81
N LEU A 18 31.43 13.92 -25.38
CA LEU A 18 31.88 13.92 -23.99
C LEU A 18 30.90 14.67 -23.07
N VAL A 19 30.31 15.78 -23.54
CA VAL A 19 29.28 16.52 -22.79
C VAL A 19 28.00 15.69 -22.67
N PHE A 20 27.60 14.97 -23.72
CA PHE A 20 26.41 14.12 -23.69
C PHE A 20 26.57 12.96 -22.68
N ILE A 21 27.74 12.34 -22.61
CA ILE A 21 28.05 11.29 -21.63
C ILE A 21 28.04 11.84 -20.20
N SER A 22 28.55 13.05 -19.96
CA SER A 22 28.55 13.64 -18.61
C SER A 22 27.12 13.98 -18.13
N ILE A 23 26.24 14.44 -19.03
CA ILE A 23 24.82 14.68 -18.73
C ILE A 23 24.13 13.37 -18.33
N ILE A 24 24.34 12.29 -19.09
CA ILE A 24 23.79 10.96 -18.75
C ILE A 24 24.28 10.50 -17.38
N TYR A 25 25.56 10.72 -17.07
CA TYR A 25 26.14 10.34 -15.77
C TYR A 25 25.52 11.14 -14.61
N PHE A 26 25.26 12.44 -14.80
CA PHE A 26 24.56 13.28 -13.82
C PHE A 26 23.11 12.82 -13.57
N PHE A 27 22.40 12.38 -14.62
CA PHE A 27 21.04 11.84 -14.47
C PHE A 27 21.02 10.50 -13.72
N MET A 28 22.03 9.66 -13.88
CA MET A 28 22.12 8.37 -13.17
C MET A 28 22.41 8.50 -11.67
N ILE A 29 23.02 9.61 -11.22
CA ILE A 29 23.29 9.85 -9.78
C ILE A 29 22.03 10.39 -9.06
N SER A 30 21.05 10.94 -9.78
CA SER A 30 19.81 11.46 -9.17
C SER A 30 18.73 10.39 -8.94
N CYS A 31 18.99 9.11 -9.22
CA CYS A 31 18.09 8.01 -8.88
C CYS A 31 18.68 7.21 -7.70
N GLY A 32 18.90 7.89 -6.58
CA GLY A 32 19.60 7.34 -5.41
C GLY A 32 19.12 7.90 -4.07
N SER A 33 17.89 8.42 -3.99
CA SER A 33 17.22 8.65 -2.70
C SER A 33 15.70 8.76 -2.88
N SER A 34 15.02 7.64 -3.11
CA SER A 34 13.61 7.50 -2.74
C SER A 34 13.50 7.13 -1.25
N GLY A 35 14.23 7.85 -0.40
CA GLY A 35 13.90 7.99 1.00
C GLY A 35 12.93 9.16 1.12
N ALA A 36 11.70 8.98 0.64
CA ALA A 36 10.63 9.91 0.95
C ALA A 36 10.46 9.92 2.47
N VAL A 37 11.12 10.88 3.13
CA VAL A 37 10.71 11.35 4.45
C VAL A 37 9.39 12.09 4.22
N GLY A 38 8.35 11.32 3.96
CA GLY A 38 6.98 11.80 4.09
C GLY A 38 6.82 12.29 5.52
N SER A 39 6.15 13.43 5.70
CA SER A 39 5.69 13.88 7.01
C SER A 39 5.05 12.68 7.72
N SER A 40 5.77 12.13 8.68
CA SER A 40 5.42 10.87 9.32
C SER A 40 4.23 11.12 10.23
N MET A 41 3.02 11.03 9.65
CA MET A 41 1.77 11.23 10.39
C MET A 41 1.75 10.25 11.55
N LYS A 42 1.53 10.77 12.76
CA LYS A 42 1.42 9.93 13.95
C LYS A 42 0.02 9.36 14.04
N GLY A 43 -0.06 8.18 14.62
CA GLY A 43 -1.31 7.55 14.95
C GLY A 43 -1.17 6.62 16.14
N GLU A 44 -2.30 6.11 16.58
CA GLU A 44 -2.42 5.19 17.69
C GLU A 44 -3.16 3.94 17.24
N ILE A 45 -2.70 2.78 17.71
CA ILE A 45 -3.34 1.51 17.43
C ILE A 45 -4.65 1.38 18.22
N ILE A 46 -5.74 1.14 17.51
CA ILE A 46 -7.09 0.96 18.05
C ILE A 46 -7.68 -0.38 17.60
N GLU A 47 -8.80 -0.77 18.20
CA GLU A 47 -9.54 -1.96 17.76
C GLU A 47 -10.09 -1.79 16.33
N PRO A 48 -9.78 -2.71 15.41
CA PRO A 48 -10.27 -2.64 14.04
C PRO A 48 -11.72 -3.16 13.95
N VAL A 49 -12.68 -2.25 14.10
CA VAL A 49 -14.11 -2.57 13.97
C VAL A 49 -14.57 -2.37 12.53
N ILE A 50 -15.20 -3.40 11.95
CA ILE A 50 -15.78 -3.36 10.60
C ILE A 50 -17.29 -3.57 10.64
N LYS A 51 -18.00 -2.89 9.75
CA LYS A 51 -19.45 -3.08 9.57
C LYS A 51 -19.69 -4.14 8.51
N LEU A 52 -20.36 -5.23 8.89
CA LEU A 52 -20.75 -6.28 7.97
C LEU A 52 -22.07 -5.87 7.30
N VAL A 53 -22.08 -5.81 5.97
CA VAL A 53 -23.30 -5.65 5.19
C VAL A 53 -23.77 -7.03 4.77
N THR A 54 -24.84 -7.52 5.40
CA THR A 54 -25.44 -8.82 5.04
C THR A 54 -26.18 -8.68 3.72
N ALA A 55 -25.63 -9.26 2.65
CA ALA A 55 -26.34 -9.41 1.38
C ALA A 55 -27.26 -10.64 1.48
N GLY A 56 -28.54 -10.41 1.78
CA GLY A 56 -29.57 -11.45 1.74
C GLY A 56 -30.45 -11.49 2.98
N GLY A 57 -31.52 -10.69 2.96
CA GLY A 57 -32.69 -10.89 3.81
C GLY A 57 -33.91 -10.59 2.95
N GLN A 58 -34.57 -11.62 2.44
CA GLN A 58 -35.99 -11.49 2.11
C GLN A 58 -36.70 -10.94 3.35
N SER A 59 -37.68 -10.06 3.15
CA SER A 59 -38.60 -9.51 4.17
C SER A 59 -37.97 -8.67 5.29
N GLY A 60 -38.19 -7.35 5.23
CA GLY A 60 -38.72 -6.54 6.34
C GLY A 60 -38.05 -6.52 7.72
N LEU A 61 -36.91 -7.16 7.93
CA LEU A 61 -36.22 -7.20 9.23
C LEU A 61 -35.06 -6.21 9.24
N SER A 62 -35.06 -5.38 10.29
CA SER A 62 -34.19 -4.24 10.53
C SER A 62 -32.72 -4.53 10.18
N ARG A 63 -32.12 -3.63 9.38
CA ARG A 63 -30.69 -3.62 9.01
C ARG A 63 -29.83 -3.23 10.22
N SER A 64 -29.84 -4.02 11.29
CA SER A 64 -28.87 -3.79 12.37
C SER A 64 -27.49 -4.09 11.81
N GLY A 65 -26.66 -3.04 11.66
CA GLY A 65 -25.29 -3.17 11.21
C GLY A 65 -24.54 -4.09 12.18
N LEU A 66 -24.26 -5.31 11.74
CA LEU A 66 -23.49 -6.26 12.54
C LEU A 66 -22.04 -5.78 12.50
N GLU A 67 -21.55 -5.29 13.62
CA GLU A 67 -20.14 -4.91 13.76
C GLU A 67 -19.31 -6.15 14.12
N LYS A 68 -18.13 -6.26 13.53
CA LYS A 68 -17.15 -7.30 13.83
C LYS A 68 -15.81 -6.65 14.11
N THR A 69 -15.24 -6.94 15.28
CA THR A 69 -13.85 -6.61 15.57
C THR A 69 -12.94 -7.63 14.91
N LEU A 70 -11.92 -7.17 14.18
CA LEU A 70 -10.88 -8.01 13.61
C LEU A 70 -9.77 -8.23 14.65
N GLU A 71 -9.09 -9.37 14.55
CA GLU A 71 -7.90 -9.62 15.36
C GLU A 71 -6.78 -8.68 14.88
N LEU A 72 -6.12 -8.00 15.82
CA LEU A 72 -4.97 -7.17 15.53
C LEU A 72 -3.87 -8.03 14.91
N SER A 73 -3.34 -7.59 13.77
CA SER A 73 -2.34 -8.34 13.01
C SER A 73 -1.30 -7.40 12.42
N LEU A 74 -0.08 -7.91 12.30
CA LEU A 74 1.05 -7.21 11.70
C LEU A 74 1.77 -8.12 10.70
N TRP A 75 1.68 -7.80 9.41
CA TRP A 75 2.34 -8.57 8.34
C TRP A 75 3.56 -7.85 7.80
N ASP A 76 4.61 -8.59 7.46
CA ASP A 76 5.81 -7.99 6.86
C ASP A 76 5.53 -7.49 5.43
N SER A 77 4.65 -8.18 4.71
CA SER A 77 4.26 -7.88 3.34
C SER A 77 2.85 -8.41 3.02
N TYR A 78 2.33 -7.99 1.87
CA TYR A 78 1.12 -8.54 1.27
C TYR A 78 1.35 -8.77 -0.23
N GLU A 79 0.54 -9.63 -0.84
CA GLU A 79 0.51 -9.82 -2.28
C GLU A 79 -0.67 -9.06 -2.89
N THR A 80 -0.52 -8.54 -4.11
CA THR A 80 -1.61 -7.93 -4.85
C THR A 80 -2.17 -8.90 -5.87
N THR A 81 -3.48 -9.09 -5.92
CA THR A 81 -4.10 -9.94 -6.94
C THR A 81 -5.47 -9.43 -7.36
N LEU A 82 -5.85 -9.66 -8.62
CA LEU A 82 -7.16 -9.30 -9.14
C LEU A 82 -8.12 -10.46 -8.91
N LEU A 83 -9.12 -10.26 -8.06
CA LEU A 83 -10.15 -11.26 -7.80
C LEU A 83 -11.51 -10.78 -8.26
N GLN A 84 -12.33 -11.75 -8.66
CA GLN A 84 -13.72 -11.50 -8.93
C GLN A 84 -14.44 -11.18 -7.60
N ASN A 85 -14.99 -9.98 -7.51
CA ASN A 85 -15.78 -9.55 -6.39
C ASN A 85 -17.28 -9.75 -6.68
N LYS A 86 -18.06 -10.08 -5.65
CA LYS A 86 -19.51 -10.17 -5.81
C LYS A 86 -20.02 -8.75 -5.96
N GLY A 87 -20.63 -8.44 -7.11
CA GLY A 87 -21.16 -7.11 -7.39
C GLY A 87 -21.96 -6.58 -6.21
N THR A 88 -21.71 -5.33 -5.82
CA THR A 88 -22.20 -4.71 -4.58
C THR A 88 -23.73 -4.56 -4.53
N TRP A 89 -24.42 -4.82 -5.65
CA TRP A 89 -25.87 -4.65 -5.79
C TRP A 89 -26.43 -5.71 -6.75
N GLY A 90 -27.61 -6.24 -6.40
CA GLY A 90 -28.26 -7.35 -7.10
C GLY A 90 -28.19 -7.24 -8.62
N ASN A 91 -27.68 -8.30 -9.25
CA ASN A 91 -27.51 -8.48 -10.71
C ASN A 91 -26.40 -7.66 -11.40
N ALA A 92 -25.57 -6.89 -10.67
CA ALA A 92 -24.39 -6.28 -11.28
C ALA A 92 -23.40 -7.36 -11.74
N PRO A 93 -22.82 -7.26 -12.95
CA PRO A 93 -21.82 -8.20 -13.41
C PRO A 93 -20.63 -8.16 -12.43
N PRO A 94 -20.08 -9.33 -12.09
CA PRO A 94 -18.98 -9.39 -11.13
C PRO A 94 -17.77 -8.63 -11.67
N THR A 95 -17.30 -7.64 -10.92
CA THR A 95 -16.11 -6.85 -11.24
C THR A 95 -14.86 -7.58 -10.79
N LYS A 96 -13.74 -7.34 -11.49
CA LYS A 96 -12.42 -7.72 -11.00
C LYS A 96 -11.88 -6.54 -10.20
N ASP A 97 -11.78 -6.73 -8.90
CA ASP A 97 -11.21 -5.72 -8.00
C ASP A 97 -9.80 -6.16 -7.58
N GLU A 98 -8.96 -5.18 -7.28
CA GLU A 98 -7.65 -5.41 -6.67
C GLU A 98 -7.80 -5.78 -5.19
N PHE A 99 -7.20 -6.89 -4.79
CA PHE A 99 -7.14 -7.37 -3.41
C PHE A 99 -5.70 -7.36 -2.91
N CYS A 100 -5.52 -6.86 -1.68
CA CYS A 100 -4.37 -7.22 -0.87
C CYS A 100 -4.60 -8.61 -0.27
N VAL A 101 -3.63 -9.51 -0.41
CA VAL A 101 -3.71 -10.87 0.10
C VAL A 101 -2.70 -11.01 1.22
N VAL A 102 -3.22 -11.34 2.40
CA VAL A 102 -2.41 -11.60 3.60
C VAL A 102 -2.75 -12.98 4.13
N SER A 103 -1.75 -13.66 4.69
CA SER A 103 -1.87 -15.03 5.19
C SER A 103 -1.44 -15.14 6.64
N GLY A 104 -2.10 -16.02 7.38
CA GLY A 104 -1.79 -16.27 8.78
C GLY A 104 -2.28 -15.17 9.72
N VAL A 105 -2.04 -15.39 11.02
CA VAL A 105 -2.31 -14.43 12.09
C VAL A 105 -0.97 -14.19 12.78
N ASN A 106 -0.45 -12.98 12.62
CA ASN A 106 0.75 -12.53 13.30
C ASN A 106 0.32 -11.64 14.46
N SER A 107 1.03 -11.65 15.58
CA SER A 107 0.73 -10.76 16.70
C SER A 107 0.80 -9.29 16.25
N GLY A 108 -0.34 -8.61 16.29
CA GLY A 108 -0.41 -7.17 16.05
C GLY A 108 0.20 -6.35 17.20
N PHE A 109 0.31 -5.05 16.99
CA PHE A 109 0.63 -4.12 18.07
C PHE A 109 -0.49 -4.07 19.12
N PRO A 110 -0.17 -3.93 20.41
CA PRO A 110 -1.17 -3.66 21.43
C PRO A 110 -1.97 -2.39 21.16
N ILE A 111 -3.23 -2.34 21.62
CA ILE A 111 -4.04 -1.11 21.61
C ILE A 111 -3.30 -0.03 22.41
N GLY A 112 -3.33 1.21 21.93
CA GLY A 112 -2.61 2.34 22.52
C GLY A 112 -1.18 2.51 22.02
N THR A 113 -0.65 1.56 21.23
CA THR A 113 0.70 1.70 20.67
C THR A 113 0.75 2.91 19.74
N GLN A 114 1.71 3.80 20.02
CA GLN A 114 1.99 4.94 19.15
C GLN A 114 2.78 4.49 17.93
N VAL A 115 2.33 4.90 16.76
CA VAL A 115 2.91 4.51 15.48
C VAL A 115 3.08 5.71 14.56
N TYR A 116 4.05 5.57 13.66
CA TYR A 116 4.21 6.39 12.48
C TYR A 116 3.53 5.70 11.30
N ILE A 117 2.66 6.42 10.60
CA ILE A 117 2.04 5.96 9.35
C ILE A 117 3.04 6.20 8.23
N MET A 118 3.46 5.12 7.59
CA MET A 118 4.48 5.16 6.55
C MET A 118 3.88 5.15 5.15
N GLU A 119 2.85 4.34 4.95
CA GLU A 119 2.28 4.06 3.63
C GLU A 119 0.87 3.49 3.77
N GLU A 120 0.00 3.76 2.80
CA GLU A 120 -1.32 3.14 2.68
C GLU A 120 -1.35 2.26 1.43
N ALA A 121 -1.90 1.06 1.54
CA ALA A 121 -2.03 0.16 0.40
C ALA A 121 -3.09 0.68 -0.57
N THR A 122 -2.87 0.44 -1.87
CA THR A 122 -3.77 0.87 -2.95
C THR A 122 -5.05 0.05 -3.03
N CYS A 123 -5.05 -1.17 -2.50
CA CYS A 123 -6.19 -2.07 -2.53
C CYS A 123 -7.34 -1.55 -1.65
N LEU A 124 -8.57 -1.74 -2.10
CA LEU A 124 -9.78 -1.42 -1.33
C LEU A 124 -10.40 -2.66 -0.68
N TRP A 125 -9.82 -3.83 -0.96
CA TRP A 125 -10.27 -5.11 -0.46
C TRP A 125 -9.09 -5.93 0.05
N VAL A 126 -9.31 -6.64 1.16
CA VAL A 126 -8.33 -7.60 1.69
C VAL A 126 -8.91 -9.01 1.64
N LEU A 127 -8.13 -9.94 1.08
CA LEU A 127 -8.32 -11.38 1.22
C LEU A 127 -7.39 -11.88 2.34
N HIS A 128 -7.98 -12.23 3.48
CA HIS A 128 -7.26 -12.84 4.59
C HIS A 128 -7.38 -14.36 4.53
N LYS A 129 -6.26 -15.02 4.24
CA LYS A 129 -6.13 -16.48 4.24
C LYS A 129 -5.75 -16.95 5.65
N HIS A 130 -6.67 -17.59 6.37
CA HIS A 130 -6.33 -18.32 7.60
C HIS A 130 -6.48 -19.82 7.37
N VAL A 131 -5.95 -20.61 8.30
CA VAL A 131 -5.99 -22.07 8.21
C VAL A 131 -7.45 -22.53 8.06
N GLY A 132 -7.76 -23.08 6.88
CA GLY A 132 -9.07 -23.65 6.57
C GLY A 132 -10.16 -22.68 6.11
N LYS A 133 -9.95 -21.36 6.12
CA LYS A 133 -10.96 -20.42 5.59
C LYS A 133 -10.35 -19.10 5.09
N ASN A 134 -10.98 -18.58 4.05
CA ASN A 134 -10.62 -17.31 3.44
C ASN A 134 -11.71 -16.29 3.73
N SER A 135 -11.34 -15.13 4.28
CA SER A 135 -12.28 -14.04 4.56
C SER A 135 -11.96 -12.84 3.68
N ARG A 136 -12.99 -12.20 3.14
CA ARG A 136 -12.86 -10.98 2.34
C ARG A 136 -13.39 -9.80 3.14
N TYR A 137 -12.64 -8.71 3.18
CA TYR A 137 -13.00 -7.50 3.91
C TYR A 137 -12.92 -6.29 2.97
N ASN A 138 -13.91 -5.39 3.05
CA ASN A 138 -13.89 -4.10 2.36
C ASN A 138 -13.15 -3.08 3.22
N LEU A 139 -11.82 -3.12 3.15
CA LEU A 139 -10.88 -2.23 3.83
C LEU A 139 -9.52 -2.35 3.15
N SER A 140 -8.60 -1.46 3.51
CA SER A 140 -7.21 -1.45 3.04
C SER A 140 -6.24 -1.87 4.14
N LEU A 141 -4.94 -1.91 3.83
CA LEU A 141 -3.84 -2.08 4.77
C LEU A 141 -3.07 -0.78 4.93
N THR A 142 -2.50 -0.57 6.11
CA THR A 142 -1.65 0.58 6.41
C THR A 142 -0.31 0.09 6.95
N LYS A 143 0.79 0.57 6.37
CA LYS A 143 2.13 0.30 6.86
C LYS A 143 2.45 1.26 7.97
N VAL A 144 2.84 0.70 9.11
CA VAL A 144 3.11 1.44 10.33
C VAL A 144 4.47 1.07 10.90
N LYS A 145 5.08 2.01 11.63
CA LYS A 145 6.28 1.81 12.44
C LYS A 145 6.01 2.19 13.89
N SER A 146 6.26 1.28 14.83
CA SER A 146 6.15 1.59 16.26
C SER A 146 7.13 2.71 16.65
N VAL A 147 6.63 3.69 17.41
CA VAL A 147 7.44 4.77 17.95
C VAL A 147 8.41 4.24 19.02
N GLU A 148 7.97 3.26 19.81
CA GLU A 148 8.74 2.71 20.94
C GLU A 148 9.74 1.65 20.48
N THR A 149 9.28 0.63 19.75
CA THR A 149 10.12 -0.54 19.41
C THR A 149 10.81 -0.40 18.05
N GLY A 150 10.36 0.53 17.20
CA GLY A 150 10.84 0.68 15.84
C GLY A 150 10.40 -0.44 14.88
N GLN A 151 9.62 -1.42 15.36
CA GLN A 151 9.09 -2.52 14.54
C GLN A 151 8.19 -1.97 13.43
N VAL A 152 8.29 -2.53 12.23
CA VAL A 152 7.56 -2.09 11.03
C VAL A 152 6.69 -3.23 10.51
N GLY A 153 5.50 -2.92 10.04
CA GLY A 153 4.67 -3.87 9.31
C GLY A 153 3.36 -3.29 8.83
N TRP A 154 2.62 -4.08 8.07
CA TRP A 154 1.28 -3.78 7.58
C TRP A 154 0.24 -4.23 8.58
N THR A 155 -0.73 -3.37 8.87
CA THR A 155 -1.90 -3.71 9.69
C THR A 155 -3.18 -3.31 8.98
N TRP A 156 -4.35 -3.64 9.54
CA TRP A 156 -5.63 -3.19 9.00
C TRP A 156 -5.69 -1.66 9.00
N SER A 157 -6.20 -1.04 7.94
CA SER A 157 -6.36 0.42 7.92
C SER A 157 -7.32 0.95 9.00
N LYS A 158 -8.21 0.09 9.48
CA LYS A 158 -9.10 0.38 10.62
C LYS A 158 -8.45 0.22 12.00
N SER A 159 -7.23 -0.34 12.08
CA SER A 159 -6.48 -0.45 13.34
C SER A 159 -5.72 0.83 13.69
N VAL A 160 -5.72 1.86 12.83
CA VAL A 160 -4.91 3.06 13.04
C VAL A 160 -5.81 4.28 13.14
N LYS A 161 -5.73 4.99 14.27
CA LYS A 161 -6.36 6.30 14.44
C LYS A 161 -5.29 7.38 14.30
N ILE A 162 -5.45 8.27 13.32
CA ILE A 162 -4.53 9.41 13.15
C ILE A 162 -4.65 10.32 14.37
N THR A 163 -3.51 10.72 14.92
CA THR A 163 -3.41 11.68 16.03
C THR A 163 -2.80 12.96 15.48
N GLU A 164 -3.54 14.07 15.57
CA GLU A 164 -3.06 15.42 15.22
C GLU A 164 -2.00 15.93 16.19
#